data_AF-A0A4Q5QIE0-F1
#
_entry.id   AF-A0A4Q5QIE0-F1
#
_cell.length_a   1.000
_cell.length_b   1.000
_cell.length_c   1.000
_cell.angle_alpha   90.00
_cell.angle_beta   90.00
_cell.angle_gamma   90.00
#
_symmetry.space_group_name_H-M   'P 1'
#
loop_
_entity.id
_entity.type
_entity.pdbx_description
1 polymer ?
#
loop_
_entity_poly.entity_id
_entity_poly.type
_entity_poly.pdbx_seq_one_letter_code
_entity_poly.pdbx_strand_id
1 'polypeptide(L)'
;EMDWRGRRLPVGTMQVNYGLVETLGLHLVAGRSFAPQYRADSAAILVNQALVAGLGMPDPVGQQLDGSRIVGVVRDFHYESLHEKIKPLLLRLEPQVLMGTIYVKLQPGAEQATLARLQQLYAAYNPGFTLDYTFLDADYQAQYLAERRVAVLARYFAGLAILISALGLLGLAAFTAERRRKEIGIRKALGASELGIVWL
;
A
#
# COMPACT_ATOMS: atom_id res chain seq x y z
N GLU A 1 2.40 -15.16 15.88
CA GLU A 1 2.43 -16.06 14.72
C GLU A 1 1.30 -17.06 14.87
N MET A 2 0.58 -17.35 13.79
CA MET A 2 -0.50 -18.36 13.78
C MET A 2 0.07 -19.68 13.30
N ASP A 3 -0.21 -20.79 14.00
CA ASP A 3 0.16 -22.14 13.58
C ASP A 3 -1.08 -22.86 13.01
N TRP A 4 -0.97 -23.36 11.79
CA TRP A 4 -1.99 -24.19 11.16
C TRP A 4 -1.33 -25.34 10.43
N ARG A 5 -1.59 -26.58 10.89
CA ARG A 5 -1.03 -27.81 10.31
C ARG A 5 0.49 -27.77 10.11
N GLY A 6 1.23 -27.15 11.05
CA GLY A 6 2.68 -27.03 10.99
C GLY A 6 3.20 -25.89 10.09
N ARG A 7 2.30 -25.07 9.51
CA ARG A 7 2.67 -23.81 8.86
C ARG A 7 2.51 -22.67 9.85
N ARG A 8 3.62 -21.99 10.14
CA ARG A 8 3.63 -20.76 10.93
C ARG A 8 3.67 -19.55 10.01
N LEU A 9 2.71 -18.65 10.19
CA LEU A 9 2.64 -17.40 9.44
C LEU A 9 2.45 -16.23 10.40
N PRO A 10 3.13 -15.10 10.19
CA PRO A 10 2.75 -13.86 10.84
C PRO A 10 1.38 -13.45 10.30
N VAL A 11 0.40 -13.30 11.19
CA VAL A 11 -0.96 -12.92 10.85
C VAL A 11 -1.31 -11.65 11.61
N GLY A 12 -1.69 -10.60 10.88
CA GLY A 12 -2.25 -9.39 11.46
C GLY A 12 -3.63 -9.68 12.06
N THR A 13 -3.96 -9.01 13.16
CA THR A 13 -5.30 -9.04 13.73
C THR A 13 -5.88 -7.64 13.74
N MET A 14 -7.03 -7.46 13.11
CA MET A 14 -7.79 -6.23 13.17
C MET A 14 -9.08 -6.47 13.95
N GLN A 15 -9.27 -5.69 15.01
CA GLN A 15 -10.51 -5.70 15.78
C GLN A 15 -11.53 -4.83 15.05
N VAL A 16 -12.75 -5.34 14.89
CA VAL A 16 -13.78 -4.71 14.10
C VAL A 16 -15.13 -4.79 14.77
N ASN A 17 -16.04 -3.89 14.39
CA ASN A 17 -17.44 -3.94 14.78
C ASN A 17 -18.31 -4.34 13.58
N TYR A 18 -19.60 -4.56 13.83
CA TYR A 18 -20.60 -4.78 12.78
C TYR A 18 -20.59 -3.64 11.77
N GLY A 19 -20.83 -3.96 10.49
CA GLY A 19 -20.94 -2.95 9.43
C GLY A 19 -19.63 -2.48 8.82
N LEU A 20 -18.46 -2.95 9.28
CA LEU A 20 -17.17 -2.49 8.76
C LEU A 20 -16.99 -2.82 7.27
N VAL A 21 -17.31 -4.06 6.88
CA VAL A 21 -17.17 -4.55 5.50
C VAL A 21 -17.97 -3.67 4.55
N GLU A 22 -19.20 -3.32 4.93
CA GLU A 22 -20.14 -2.51 4.18
C GLU A 22 -19.71 -1.03 4.14
N THR A 23 -19.23 -0.51 5.27
CA THR A 23 -18.76 0.87 5.42
C THR A 23 -17.53 1.14 4.56
N LEU A 24 -16.56 0.23 4.59
CA LEU A 24 -15.35 0.32 3.79
C LEU A 24 -15.54 -0.18 2.35
N GLY A 25 -16.71 -0.76 2.02
CA GLY A 25 -16.97 -1.32 0.69
C GLY A 25 -16.08 -2.51 0.34
N LEU A 26 -15.67 -3.29 1.34
CA LEU A 26 -14.84 -4.48 1.14
C LEU A 26 -15.64 -5.55 0.40
N HIS A 27 -14.97 -6.24 -0.51
CA HIS A 27 -15.59 -7.32 -1.29
C HIS A 27 -15.45 -8.65 -0.55
N LEU A 28 -16.57 -9.33 -0.30
CA LEU A 28 -16.56 -10.71 0.16
C LEU A 28 -16.34 -11.66 -1.02
N VAL A 29 -15.34 -12.52 -0.90
CA VAL A 29 -15.00 -13.56 -1.88
C VAL A 29 -15.77 -14.84 -1.60
N ALA A 30 -15.98 -15.15 -0.32
CA ALA A 30 -16.75 -16.32 0.12
C ALA A 30 -17.38 -16.07 1.49
N GLY A 31 -18.46 -16.80 1.79
CA GLY A 31 -19.16 -16.72 3.08
C GLY A 31 -19.95 -15.42 3.23
N ARG A 32 -19.91 -14.83 4.43
CA ARG A 32 -20.71 -13.63 4.77
C ARG A 32 -19.97 -12.67 5.68
N SER A 33 -20.49 -11.45 5.80
CA SER A 33 -20.07 -10.45 6.80
C SER A 33 -20.59 -10.82 8.20
N PHE A 34 -20.09 -10.11 9.21
CA PHE A 34 -20.63 -10.15 10.57
C PHE A 34 -22.04 -9.56 10.60
N ALA A 35 -22.98 -10.22 11.27
CA ALA A 35 -24.32 -9.68 11.42
C ALA A 35 -24.89 -9.92 12.84
N PRO A 36 -25.56 -8.92 13.44
CA PRO A 36 -26.04 -9.01 14.83
C PRO A 36 -27.02 -10.17 15.09
N GLN A 37 -27.72 -10.62 14.05
CA GLN A 37 -28.65 -11.75 14.12
C GLN A 37 -27.98 -13.09 14.46
N TYR A 38 -26.66 -13.21 14.31
CA TYR A 38 -25.92 -14.44 14.59
C TYR A 38 -25.20 -14.31 15.93
N ARG A 39 -25.82 -14.76 17.03
CA ARG A 39 -25.20 -14.76 18.37
C ARG A 39 -23.86 -15.49 18.44
N ALA A 40 -23.63 -16.47 17.56
CA ALA A 40 -22.37 -17.20 17.45
C ALA A 40 -21.22 -16.40 16.80
N ASP A 41 -21.49 -15.19 16.30
CA ASP A 41 -20.47 -14.35 15.68
C ASP A 41 -19.49 -13.75 16.70
N SER A 42 -19.81 -13.80 18.01
CA SER A 42 -18.89 -13.35 19.07
C SER A 42 -17.54 -14.11 19.10
N ALA A 43 -17.46 -15.29 18.47
CA ALA A 43 -16.24 -16.06 18.28
C ALA A 43 -15.90 -16.29 16.79
N ALA A 44 -16.51 -15.52 15.90
CA ALA A 44 -16.28 -15.62 14.46
C ALA A 44 -15.18 -14.68 13.99
N ILE A 45 -14.51 -15.08 12.92
CA ILE A 45 -13.50 -14.28 12.23
C ILE A 45 -13.78 -14.20 10.74
N LEU A 46 -13.39 -13.08 10.13
CA LEU A 46 -13.19 -12.98 8.69
C LEU A 46 -11.69 -13.05 8.42
N VAL A 47 -11.32 -13.54 7.24
CA VAL A 47 -9.93 -13.66 6.82
C VAL A 47 -9.75 -13.06 5.42
N ASN A 48 -8.57 -12.54 5.09
CA ASN A 48 -8.31 -12.12 3.71
C ASN A 48 -7.80 -13.28 2.83
N GLN A 49 -7.72 -13.05 1.51
CA GLN A 49 -7.24 -14.07 0.56
C GLN A 49 -5.77 -14.44 0.84
N ALA A 50 -4.93 -13.47 1.22
CA ALA A 50 -3.54 -13.71 1.55
C ALA A 50 -3.37 -14.72 2.70
N LEU A 51 -4.22 -14.68 3.73
CA LEU A 51 -4.19 -15.65 4.83
C LEU A 51 -4.63 -17.03 4.36
N VAL A 52 -5.72 -17.11 3.58
CA VAL A 52 -6.22 -18.37 3.02
C VAL A 52 -5.18 -19.04 2.13
N ALA A 53 -4.53 -18.26 1.26
CA ALA A 53 -3.47 -18.72 0.37
C ALA A 53 -2.22 -19.16 1.15
N GLY A 54 -1.79 -18.37 2.14
CA GLY A 54 -0.63 -18.69 2.97
C GLY A 54 -0.82 -19.99 3.76
N LEU A 55 -2.01 -20.20 4.32
CA LEU A 55 -2.35 -21.43 5.04
C LEU A 55 -2.61 -22.62 4.11
N GLY A 56 -2.81 -22.40 2.81
CA GLY A 56 -3.16 -23.44 1.84
C GLY A 56 -4.53 -24.06 2.12
N MET A 57 -5.51 -23.21 2.46
CA MET A 57 -6.85 -23.63 2.89
C MET A 57 -7.88 -23.39 1.76
N PRO A 58 -8.23 -24.37 0.91
CA PRO A 58 -9.07 -24.13 -0.26
C PRO A 58 -10.52 -23.75 0.09
N ASP A 59 -11.09 -24.36 1.15
CA ASP A 59 -12.48 -24.13 1.59
C ASP A 59 -12.52 -23.57 3.02
N PRO A 60 -12.12 -22.31 3.24
CA PRO A 60 -11.88 -21.80 4.58
C PRO A 60 -13.16 -21.55 5.40
N VAL A 61 -14.28 -21.25 4.74
CA VAL A 61 -15.53 -20.90 5.41
C VAL A 61 -16.07 -22.12 6.19
N GLY A 62 -16.39 -21.92 7.46
CA GLY A 62 -16.85 -22.96 8.37
C GLY A 62 -15.72 -23.70 9.09
N GLN A 63 -14.47 -23.57 8.66
CA GLN A 63 -13.33 -24.14 9.39
C GLN A 63 -13.03 -23.37 10.67
N GLN A 64 -12.39 -24.05 11.62
CA GLN A 64 -11.85 -23.43 12.80
C GLN A 64 -10.38 -23.07 12.59
N LEU A 65 -10.01 -21.87 13.01
CA LEU A 65 -8.64 -21.39 13.06
C LEU A 65 -8.42 -20.77 14.44
N ASP A 66 -7.52 -21.36 15.23
CA ASP A 66 -7.19 -20.92 16.59
C ASP A 66 -8.42 -20.72 17.50
N GLY A 67 -9.32 -21.71 17.50
CA GLY A 67 -10.55 -21.70 18.29
C GLY A 67 -11.64 -20.75 17.79
N SER A 68 -11.40 -20.00 16.71
CA SER A 68 -12.38 -19.12 16.07
C SER A 68 -12.92 -19.74 14.78
N ARG A 69 -14.21 -19.55 14.49
CA ARG A 69 -14.81 -20.02 13.23
C ARG A 69 -14.66 -18.99 12.13
N ILE A 70 -14.14 -19.39 10.97
CA ILE A 70 -14.11 -18.53 9.79
C ILE A 70 -15.52 -18.45 9.19
N VAL A 71 -16.11 -17.25 9.14
CA VAL A 71 -17.46 -17.04 8.59
C VAL A 71 -17.47 -16.42 7.18
N GLY A 72 -16.33 -15.91 6.74
CA GLY A 72 -16.18 -15.32 5.43
C GLY A 72 -14.75 -14.99 5.08
N VAL A 73 -14.52 -14.81 3.78
CA VAL A 73 -13.25 -14.40 3.20
C VAL A 73 -13.45 -13.07 2.51
N VAL A 74 -12.68 -12.05 2.91
CA VAL A 74 -12.65 -10.76 2.23
C VAL A 74 -11.54 -10.75 1.17
N ARG A 75 -11.77 -10.02 0.08
CA ARG A 75 -10.76 -9.75 -0.93
C ARG A 75 -9.60 -9.00 -0.27
N ASP A 76 -8.39 -9.25 -0.75
CA ASP A 76 -7.21 -8.53 -0.29
C ASP A 76 -7.39 -7.00 -0.43
N PHE A 77 -7.11 -6.29 0.65
CA PHE A 77 -7.20 -4.83 0.75
C PHE A 77 -6.02 -4.30 1.56
N HIS A 78 -5.66 -3.03 1.33
CA HIS A 78 -4.59 -2.37 2.09
C HIS A 78 -5.19 -1.78 3.37
N TYR A 79 -4.73 -2.31 4.52
CA TYR A 79 -5.15 -1.88 5.85
C TYR A 79 -4.03 -1.14 6.62
N GLU A 80 -2.81 -1.14 6.08
CA GLU A 80 -1.64 -0.38 6.56
C GLU A 80 -1.24 0.65 5.48
N SER A 81 0.03 0.66 5.04
CA SER A 81 0.49 1.49 3.93
C SER A 81 0.24 0.80 2.58
N LEU A 82 0.03 1.60 1.53
CA LEU A 82 0.00 1.12 0.14
C LEU A 82 1.35 0.57 -0.35
N HIS A 83 2.44 0.86 0.35
CA HIS A 83 3.78 0.34 0.04
C HIS A 83 4.01 -1.09 0.55
N GLU A 84 3.22 -1.52 1.53
CA GLU A 84 3.38 -2.82 2.12
C GLU A 84 2.64 -3.88 1.29
N LYS A 85 3.28 -5.02 1.09
CA LYS A 85 2.58 -6.17 0.53
C LYS A 85 1.42 -6.54 1.44
N ILE A 86 0.28 -6.90 0.85
CA ILE A 86 -0.89 -7.32 1.61
C ILE A 86 -0.53 -8.58 2.41
N LYS A 87 -0.51 -8.46 3.74
CA LYS A 87 -0.17 -9.53 4.67
C LYS A 87 -1.40 -10.40 4.98
N PRO A 88 -1.19 -11.64 5.43
CA PRO A 88 -2.24 -12.44 6.05
C PRO A 88 -2.93 -11.67 7.18
N LEU A 89 -4.25 -11.50 7.10
CA LEU A 89 -5.05 -10.73 8.05
C LEU A 89 -6.27 -11.52 8.51
N LEU A 90 -6.53 -11.48 9.81
CA LEU A 90 -7.82 -11.85 10.39
C LEU A 90 -8.54 -10.62 10.95
N LEU A 91 -9.85 -10.57 10.74
CA LEU A 91 -10.73 -9.57 11.32
C LEU A 91 -11.55 -10.25 12.40
N ARG A 92 -11.46 -9.75 13.63
CA ARG A 92 -12.16 -10.30 14.79
C ARG A 92 -13.25 -9.34 15.24
N LEU A 93 -14.46 -9.87 15.41
CA LEU A 93 -15.60 -9.08 15.86
C LEU A 93 -15.49 -8.82 17.38
N GLU A 94 -15.32 -7.56 17.77
CA GLU A 94 -15.21 -7.13 19.17
C GLU A 94 -16.12 -5.94 19.47
N PRO A 95 -17.45 -6.14 19.55
CA PRO A 95 -18.42 -5.06 19.64
C PRO A 95 -18.46 -4.40 21.03
N GLN A 96 -17.86 -5.04 22.03
CA GLN A 96 -17.84 -4.58 23.42
C GLN A 96 -16.60 -3.72 23.74
N VAL A 97 -15.60 -3.71 22.86
CA VAL A 97 -14.39 -2.92 23.06
C VAL A 97 -14.64 -1.51 22.53
N LEU A 98 -14.40 -0.51 23.38
CA LEU A 98 -14.37 0.89 22.99
C LEU A 98 -13.21 1.10 22.01
N MET A 99 -13.54 1.09 20.71
CA MET A 99 -12.61 1.42 19.64
C MET A 99 -12.34 2.94 19.68
N GLY A 100 -11.07 3.33 19.60
CA GLY A 100 -10.67 4.75 19.58
C GLY A 100 -10.95 5.48 18.26
N THR A 101 -11.42 4.76 17.24
CA THR A 101 -11.68 5.31 15.90
C THR A 101 -12.94 4.70 15.33
N ILE A 102 -13.78 5.53 14.72
CA ILE A 102 -15.03 5.12 14.07
C ILE A 102 -14.95 5.49 12.59
N TYR A 103 -15.22 4.50 11.73
CA TYR A 103 -15.37 4.75 10.31
C TYR A 103 -16.81 5.13 10.00
N VAL A 104 -16.99 6.23 9.28
CA VAL A 104 -18.30 6.71 8.85
C VAL A 104 -18.28 6.93 7.35
N LYS A 105 -19.16 6.24 6.64
CA LYS A 105 -19.36 6.45 5.20
C LYS A 105 -20.36 7.58 4.99
N LEU A 106 -19.89 8.66 4.36
CA LEU A 106 -20.73 9.80 4.01
C LEU A 106 -21.38 9.59 2.65
N GLN A 107 -22.60 10.12 2.48
CA GLN A 107 -23.25 10.18 1.17
C GLN A 107 -22.61 11.30 0.34
N PRO A 108 -22.27 11.04 -0.93
CA PRO A 108 -21.70 12.07 -1.81
C PRO A 108 -22.61 13.29 -1.93
N GLY A 109 -22.05 14.49 -1.76
CA GLY A 109 -22.76 15.77 -1.83
C GLY A 109 -23.50 16.19 -0.56
N ALA A 110 -23.46 15.38 0.50
CA ALA A 110 -24.09 15.67 1.79
C ALA A 110 -23.06 15.83 2.93
N GLU A 111 -21.79 16.03 2.61
CA GLU A 111 -20.67 15.98 3.56
C GLU A 111 -20.80 17.05 4.64
N GLN A 112 -21.00 18.31 4.24
CA GLN A 112 -21.10 19.44 5.18
C GLN A 112 -22.31 19.28 6.13
N ALA A 113 -23.46 18.93 5.59
CA ALA A 113 -24.68 18.74 6.37
C ALA A 113 -24.55 17.56 7.35
N THR A 114 -23.90 16.47 6.92
CA THR A 114 -23.69 15.29 7.76
C THR A 114 -22.67 15.56 8.85
N LEU A 115 -21.57 16.26 8.54
CA LEU A 115 -20.57 16.67 9.53
C LEU A 115 -21.17 17.58 10.60
N ALA A 116 -22.00 18.56 10.22
CA ALA A 116 -22.68 19.43 11.18
C ALA A 116 -23.58 18.62 12.13
N ARG A 117 -24.31 17.63 11.61
CA ARG A 117 -25.13 16.72 12.43
C ARG A 117 -24.29 15.85 13.35
N LEU A 118 -23.17 15.31 12.85
CA LEU A 118 -22.24 14.50 13.66
C LEU A 118 -21.63 15.33 14.80
N GLN A 119 -21.25 16.57 14.53
CA GLN A 119 -20.74 17.48 15.57
C GLN A 119 -21.79 17.77 16.65
N GLN A 120 -23.04 18.03 16.26
CA GLN A 120 -24.15 18.24 17.20
C GLN A 120 -24.42 16.99 18.05
N LEU A 121 -24.45 15.82 17.40
CA LEU A 121 -24.65 14.54 18.07
C LEU A 121 -23.51 14.28 19.07
N TYR A 122 -22.26 14.46 18.63
CA TYR A 122 -21.09 14.24 19.48
C TYR A 122 -21.09 15.18 20.69
N ALA A 123 -21.40 16.47 20.50
CA ALA A 123 -21.48 17.44 21.58
C ALA A 123 -22.59 17.10 22.60
N ALA A 124 -23.70 16.51 22.15
CA ALA A 124 -24.80 16.10 23.03
C ALA A 124 -24.44 14.89 23.91
N TYR A 125 -23.67 13.93 23.38
CA TYR A 125 -23.28 12.72 24.10
C TYR A 125 -21.95 12.86 24.87
N ASN A 126 -21.03 13.71 24.41
CA ASN A 126 -19.70 13.93 24.98
C ASN A 126 -19.43 15.43 25.25
N PRO A 127 -20.16 16.05 26.20
CA PRO A 127 -19.96 17.46 26.52
C PRO A 127 -18.52 17.70 27.01
N GLY A 128 -17.87 18.71 26.45
CA GLY A 128 -16.48 19.09 26.79
C GLY A 128 -15.40 18.51 25.87
N PHE A 129 -15.75 17.65 24.91
CA PHE A 129 -14.82 17.11 23.92
C PHE A 129 -15.16 17.58 22.50
N THR A 130 -14.14 17.81 21.68
CA THR A 130 -14.29 18.12 20.25
C THR A 130 -14.31 16.84 19.42
N LEU A 131 -15.11 16.84 18.34
CA LEU A 131 -15.10 15.77 17.36
C LEU A 131 -13.88 15.95 16.44
N ASP A 132 -12.84 15.16 16.68
CA ASP A 132 -11.70 15.05 15.76
C ASP A 132 -12.04 14.04 14.66
N TYR A 133 -11.85 14.46 13.40
CA TYR A 133 -12.08 13.61 12.24
C TYR A 133 -11.06 13.88 11.15
N THR A 134 -10.84 12.89 10.29
CA THR A 134 -9.99 13.02 9.13
C THR A 134 -10.64 12.30 7.96
N PHE A 135 -10.58 12.90 6.78
CA PHE A 135 -11.07 12.27 5.56
C PHE A 135 -10.03 11.28 5.07
N LEU A 136 -10.44 10.04 4.84
CA LEU A 136 -9.57 8.99 4.32
C LEU A 136 -8.92 9.39 2.99
N ASP A 137 -9.64 10.11 2.12
CA ASP A 137 -9.11 10.64 0.86
C ASP A 137 -7.97 11.64 1.06
N ALA A 138 -8.05 12.47 2.11
CA ALA A 138 -7.01 13.45 2.42
C ALA A 138 -5.72 12.77 2.91
N ASP A 139 -5.86 11.72 3.73
CA ASP A 139 -4.72 10.92 4.20
C ASP A 139 -4.04 10.18 3.04
N TYR A 140 -4.82 9.60 2.12
CA TYR A 140 -4.28 8.99 0.91
C TYR A 140 -3.56 10.01 0.01
N GLN A 141 -4.14 11.20 -0.17
CA GLN A 141 -3.50 12.25 -0.95
C GLN A 141 -2.19 12.73 -0.32
N ALA A 142 -2.13 12.87 1.00
CA ALA A 142 -0.92 13.28 1.71
C ALA A 142 0.24 12.27 1.50
N GLN A 143 -0.04 10.97 1.60
CA GLN A 143 0.94 9.92 1.30
C GLN A 143 1.41 9.99 -0.16
N TYR A 144 0.47 10.13 -1.11
CA TYR A 144 0.78 10.19 -2.53
C TYR A 144 1.62 11.42 -2.93
N LEU A 145 1.38 12.57 -2.29
CA LEU A 145 2.18 13.78 -2.52
C LEU A 145 3.63 13.63 -2.05
N ALA A 146 3.87 12.93 -0.94
CA ALA A 146 5.22 12.65 -0.46
C ALA A 146 5.99 11.77 -1.46
N GLU A 147 5.36 10.72 -1.99
CA GLU A 147 5.94 9.85 -3.02
C GLU A 147 6.30 10.61 -4.30
N ARG A 148 5.39 11.48 -4.79
CA ARG A 148 5.66 12.28 -5.99
C ARG A 148 6.89 13.16 -5.83
N ARG A 149 7.11 13.74 -4.65
CA ARG A 149 8.30 14.55 -4.37
C ARG A 149 9.58 13.71 -4.45
N VAL A 150 9.58 12.52 -3.84
CA VAL A 150 10.72 11.60 -3.88
C VAL A 150 11.02 11.16 -5.32
N ALA A 151 9.99 10.79 -6.09
CA ALA A 151 10.14 10.39 -7.49
C ALA A 151 10.72 11.52 -8.36
N VAL A 152 10.26 12.76 -8.15
CA VAL A 152 10.78 13.93 -8.87
C VAL A 152 12.26 14.18 -8.53
N LEU A 153 12.64 14.11 -7.25
CA LEU A 153 14.03 14.28 -6.82
C LEU A 153 14.93 13.17 -7.38
N ALA A 154 14.48 11.91 -7.32
CA ALA A 154 15.19 10.77 -7.89
C ALA A 154 15.43 10.94 -9.40
N ARG A 155 14.44 11.48 -10.13
CA ARG A 155 14.59 11.77 -11.56
C ARG A 155 15.65 12.84 -11.84
N TYR A 156 15.72 13.88 -11.02
CA TYR A 156 16.77 14.90 -11.15
C TYR A 156 18.15 14.32 -10.84
N PHE A 157 18.30 13.51 -9.78
CA PHE A 157 19.56 12.86 -9.47
C PHE A 157 20.00 11.87 -10.55
N ALA A 158 19.08 11.09 -11.11
CA ALA A 158 19.38 10.20 -12.23
C ALA A 158 19.85 10.99 -13.46
N GLY A 159 19.18 12.10 -13.81
CA GLY A 159 19.61 12.98 -14.89
C GLY A 159 21.01 13.56 -14.67
N LEU A 160 21.28 14.04 -13.45
CA LEU A 160 22.60 14.56 -13.06
C LEU A 160 23.69 13.47 -13.15
N ALA A 161 23.40 12.26 -12.66
CA ALA A 161 24.31 11.13 -12.72
C ALA A 161 24.66 10.78 -14.17
N ILE A 162 23.68 10.72 -15.06
CA ILE A 162 23.89 10.48 -16.50
C ILE A 162 24.79 11.56 -17.11
N LEU A 163 24.56 12.84 -16.79
CA LEU A 163 25.40 13.94 -17.28
C LEU A 163 26.84 13.83 -16.78
N ILE A 164 27.05 13.55 -15.49
CA ILE A 164 28.39 13.38 -14.92
C ILE A 164 29.08 12.16 -15.54
N SER A 165 28.37 11.06 -15.74
CA SER A 165 28.91 9.87 -16.43
C SER A 165 29.30 10.19 -17.88
N ALA A 166 28.51 10.98 -18.60
CA ALA A 166 28.83 11.41 -19.96
C ALA A 166 30.06 12.33 -20.00
N LEU A 167 30.21 13.24 -19.05
CA LEU A 167 31.42 14.07 -18.91
C LEU A 167 32.66 13.22 -18.60
N GLY A 168 32.54 12.20 -17.76
CA GLY A 168 33.62 11.25 -17.48
C GLY A 168 34.03 10.46 -18.73
N LEU A 169 33.06 9.95 -19.49
CA LEU A 169 33.32 9.25 -20.75
C LEU A 169 33.96 10.17 -21.78
N LEU A 170 33.51 11.42 -21.88
CA LEU A 170 34.08 12.43 -22.77
C LEU A 170 35.54 12.75 -22.39
N GLY A 171 35.84 12.87 -21.09
CA GLY A 171 37.20 13.05 -20.60
C GLY A 171 38.12 11.88 -20.96
N LEU A 172 37.63 10.63 -20.81
CA LEU A 172 38.38 9.44 -21.19
C LEU A 172 38.60 9.34 -22.71
N ALA A 173 37.59 9.70 -23.50
CA ALA A 173 37.68 9.75 -24.95
C ALA A 173 38.70 10.79 -25.41
N ALA A 174 38.68 12.01 -24.84
CA ALA A 174 39.65 13.06 -25.13
C ALA A 174 41.09 12.63 -24.76
N PHE A 175 41.28 12.03 -23.58
CA PHE A 175 42.59 11.50 -23.16
C PHE A 175 43.09 10.40 -24.12
N THR A 176 42.20 9.51 -24.55
CA THR A 176 42.55 8.44 -25.50
C THR A 176 42.92 9.01 -26.87
N ALA A 177 42.19 10.02 -27.36
CA ALA A 177 42.48 10.71 -28.60
C ALA A 177 43.85 11.42 -28.55
N GLU A 178 44.17 12.08 -27.44
CA GLU A 178 45.47 12.73 -27.25
C GLU A 178 46.62 11.71 -27.19
N ARG A 179 46.42 10.58 -26.49
CA ARG A 179 47.41 9.50 -26.43
C ARG A 179 47.65 8.84 -27.79
N ARG A 180 46.63 8.80 -28.67
CA ARG A 180 46.71 8.29 -30.05
C ARG A 180 47.05 9.37 -31.09
N ARG A 181 47.39 10.59 -30.68
CA ARG A 181 47.64 11.71 -31.60
C ARG A 181 48.67 11.43 -32.70
N LYS A 182 49.77 10.71 -32.37
CA LYS A 182 50.79 10.32 -33.36
C LYS A 182 50.25 9.33 -34.41
N GLU A 183 49.47 8.34 -33.98
CA GLU A 183 48.86 7.36 -34.87
C GLU A 183 47.84 8.01 -35.81
N ILE A 184 46.98 8.88 -35.26
CA ILE A 184 46.00 9.65 -36.02
C ILE A 184 46.70 10.56 -37.05
N GLY A 185 47.80 11.20 -36.67
CA GLY A 185 48.61 12.04 -37.56
C GLY A 185 49.22 11.26 -38.73
N ILE A 186 49.76 10.05 -38.49
CA ILE A 186 50.30 9.19 -39.55
C ILE A 186 49.18 8.76 -40.52
N ARG A 187 48.01 8.35 -40.01
CA ARG A 187 46.86 7.97 -40.84
C ARG A 187 46.33 9.13 -41.69
N LYS A 188 46.29 10.34 -41.13
CA LYS A 188 45.90 11.56 -41.86
C LYS A 188 46.87 11.86 -43.01
N ALA A 189 48.18 11.71 -42.78
CA ALA A 189 49.20 11.88 -43.82
C ALA A 189 49.11 10.81 -44.92
N LEU A 190 48.63 9.60 -44.59
CA LEU A 190 48.37 8.50 -45.54
C LEU A 190 47.01 8.64 -46.28
N GLY A 191 46.26 9.72 -46.08
CA GLY A 191 45.04 10.02 -46.83
C GLY A 191 43.72 9.59 -46.17
N ALA A 192 43.72 9.24 -44.88
CA ALA A 192 42.48 8.93 -44.17
C ALA A 192 41.53 10.15 -44.10
N SER A 193 40.25 9.94 -44.44
CA SER A 193 39.22 10.98 -44.36
C SER A 193 38.83 11.30 -42.91
N GLU A 194 38.32 12.51 -42.66
CA GLU A 194 37.90 12.95 -41.32
C GLU A 194 36.80 12.08 -40.72
N LEU A 195 35.81 11.71 -41.54
CA LEU A 195 34.76 10.78 -41.14
C LEU A 195 35.31 9.38 -40.84
N GLY A 196 36.34 8.93 -41.57
CA GLY A 196 37.02 7.65 -41.30
C GLY A 196 37.85 7.63 -40.02
N ILE A 197 38.17 8.78 -39.44
CA ILE A 197 38.87 8.89 -38.15
C ILE A 197 37.86 8.97 -36.99
N VAL A 198 36.66 9.50 -37.23
CA VAL A 198 35.60 9.67 -36.21
C VAL A 198 34.73 8.41 -36.04
N TRP A 199 34.49 7.65 -37.10
CA TRP A 199 33.63 6.45 -37.09
C TRP A 199 34.31 5.15 -36.63
N LEU A 200 35.60 5.20 -36.30
CA LEU A 200 36.45 4.06 -35.94
C LEU A 200 36.83 4.09 -34.46
#